data_AF-A0A1W9TI10-F1
#
_entry.id   AF-A0A1W9TI10-F1
#
_cell.length_a   1.000
_cell.length_b   1.000
_cell.length_c   1.000
_cell.angle_alpha   90.00
_cell.angle_beta   90.00
_cell.angle_gamma   90.00
#
_symmetry.space_group_name_H-M   'P 1'
#
loop_
_entity.id
_entity.type
_entity.pdbx_description
1 polymer ?
#
loop_
_entity_poly.entity_id
_entity_poly.type
_entity_poly.pdbx_seq_one_letter_code
_entity_poly.pdbx_strand_id
1 'polypeptide(L)'
;MFRANQGKPIFRDDKARGIFLDIISEASQRFAIEIHAYVLMENHHHILLKTIDPNLSKAIQWIGTTYTRCFNLRHGESGHLFQGRFKSIIVENDAYLSQLSYYIHCNPLLQVQE
;
A
#
# COMPACT_ATOMS: atom_id res chain seq x y z
N MET A 1 5.63 -1.06 1.27
CA MET A 1 5.40 0.37 0.93
C MET A 1 5.72 0.60 -0.54
N PHE A 2 4.78 1.14 -1.31
CA PHE A 2 5.09 1.86 -2.55
C PHE A 2 5.08 3.37 -2.29
N ARG A 3 5.94 4.09 -3.01
CA ARG A 3 5.98 5.55 -2.99
C ARG A 3 5.54 6.10 -4.34
N ALA A 4 4.90 7.26 -4.33
CA ALA A 4 4.57 7.98 -5.54
C ALA A 4 5.82 8.33 -6.35
N ASN A 5 5.69 8.30 -7.67
CA ASN A 5 6.67 8.86 -8.57
C ASN A 5 6.69 10.40 -8.44
N GLN A 6 7.88 10.98 -8.22
CA GLN A 6 8.09 12.42 -8.02
C GLN A 6 7.30 13.05 -6.85
N GLY A 7 6.91 12.26 -5.84
CA GLY A 7 6.16 12.76 -4.67
C GLY A 7 4.73 13.24 -4.97
N LYS A 8 4.21 12.98 -6.17
CA LYS A 8 2.85 13.36 -6.58
C LYS A 8 1.79 12.64 -5.75
N PRO A 9 0.60 13.23 -5.55
CA PRO A 9 -0.47 12.56 -4.84
C PRO A 9 -0.97 11.35 -5.64
N ILE A 10 -0.87 10.16 -5.04
CA ILE A 10 -1.43 8.89 -5.54
C ILE A 10 -2.87 8.71 -5.06
N PHE A 11 -3.26 9.30 -3.92
CA PHE A 11 -4.65 9.36 -3.44
C PHE A 11 -5.13 10.81 -3.49
N ARG A 12 -5.63 11.23 -4.66
CA ARG A 12 -6.09 12.61 -4.90
C ARG A 12 -7.43 12.94 -4.21
N ASP A 13 -8.21 11.92 -3.85
CA ASP A 13 -9.50 12.04 -3.19
C ASP A 13 -9.89 10.72 -2.50
N ASP A 14 -11.01 10.76 -1.77
CA ASP A 14 -11.51 9.59 -1.04
C ASP A 14 -11.99 8.47 -1.95
N LYS A 15 -12.38 8.77 -3.18
CA LYS A 15 -12.71 7.74 -4.17
C LYS A 15 -11.47 6.95 -4.58
N ALA A 16 -10.32 7.61 -4.73
CA ALA A 16 -9.05 6.94 -4.99
C ALA A 16 -8.64 6.04 -3.81
N ARG A 17 -8.85 6.50 -2.57
CA ARG A 17 -8.64 5.68 -1.36
C ARG A 17 -9.56 4.47 -1.35
N GLY A 18 -10.85 4.65 -1.63
CA GLY A 18 -11.83 3.56 -1.70
C GLY A 18 -11.46 2.50 -2.75
N ILE A 19 -11.10 2.93 -3.96
CA ILE A 19 -10.63 2.01 -5.02
C ILE A 19 -9.41 1.22 -4.57
N PHE A 20 -8.47 1.86 -3.87
CA PHE A 20 -7.29 1.17 -3.35
C PHE A 20 -7.66 0.15 -2.27
N LEU A 21 -8.60 0.49 -1.37
CA LEU A 21 -9.12 -0.44 -0.35
C LEU A 21 -9.80 -1.66 -0.98
N ASP A 22 -10.59 -1.46 -2.03
CA ASP A 22 -11.22 -2.56 -2.79
C ASP A 22 -10.16 -3.48 -3.41
N ILE A 23 -9.11 -2.90 -3.99
CA ILE A 23 -7.99 -3.65 -4.59
C ILE A 23 -7.24 -4.47 -3.54
N ILE A 24 -6.89 -3.90 -2.38
CA ILE A 24 -6.18 -4.67 -1.34
C ILE A 24 -7.08 -5.74 -0.73
N SER A 25 -8.40 -5.52 -0.65
CA SER A 25 -9.38 -6.52 -0.23
C SER A 25 -9.45 -7.67 -1.23
N GLU A 26 -9.49 -7.40 -2.53
CA GLU A 26 -9.43 -8.43 -3.56
C GLU A 26 -8.09 -9.18 -3.51
N ALA A 27 -6.98 -8.47 -3.32
CA ALA A 27 -5.66 -9.09 -3.18
C ALA A 27 -5.60 -10.02 -1.95
N SER A 28 -6.24 -9.64 -0.84
CA SER A 28 -6.37 -10.48 0.36
C SER A 28 -6.94 -11.85 0.05
N GLN A 29 -8.05 -11.88 -0.69
CA GLN A 29 -8.70 -13.13 -1.08
C GLN A 29 -7.89 -13.88 -2.15
N ARG A 30 -7.39 -13.16 -3.16
CA ARG A 30 -6.71 -13.75 -4.32
C ARG A 30 -5.36 -14.39 -3.98
N PHE A 31 -4.63 -13.82 -3.03
CA PHE A 31 -3.29 -14.23 -2.67
C PHE A 31 -3.19 -14.79 -1.25
N ALA A 32 -4.32 -15.04 -0.56
CA ALA A 32 -4.31 -15.55 0.81
C ALA A 32 -3.39 -14.72 1.73
N ILE A 33 -3.53 -13.40 1.65
CA ILE A 33 -2.80 -12.45 2.51
C ILE A 33 -3.76 -11.87 3.55
N GLU A 34 -3.34 -11.85 4.79
CA GLU A 34 -4.10 -11.26 5.91
C GLU A 34 -3.61 -9.83 6.12
N ILE A 35 -4.51 -8.84 6.09
CA ILE A 35 -4.15 -7.45 6.34
C ILE A 35 -4.46 -7.13 7.81
N HIS A 36 -3.44 -6.70 8.56
CA HIS A 36 -3.57 -6.38 9.99
C HIS A 36 -3.72 -4.88 10.25
N ALA A 37 -3.01 -4.04 9.49
CA ALA A 37 -3.10 -2.58 9.63
C ALA A 37 -2.72 -1.91 8.31
N TYR A 38 -3.25 -0.71 8.07
CA TYR A 38 -2.87 0.10 6.92
C TYR A 38 -3.03 1.60 7.20
N VAL A 39 -2.33 2.40 6.40
CA VAL A 39 -2.51 3.85 6.31
C VAL A 39 -2.35 4.31 4.87
N LEU A 40 -3.23 5.20 4.43
CA LEU A 40 -3.25 5.76 3.07
C LEU A 40 -2.92 7.25 3.11
N MET A 41 -1.65 7.58 2.89
CA MET A 41 -1.14 8.95 2.85
C MET A 41 -1.16 9.48 1.41
N GLU A 42 -1.26 10.78 1.20
CA GLU A 42 -1.45 11.35 -0.15
C GLU A 42 -0.50 10.80 -1.23
N ASN A 43 0.78 10.60 -0.89
CA ASN A 43 1.83 10.18 -1.81
C ASN A 43 2.42 8.77 -1.50
N HIS A 44 1.94 8.05 -0.49
CA HIS A 44 2.41 6.70 -0.15
C HIS A 44 1.43 5.92 0.74
N HIS A 45 1.71 4.64 0.98
CA HIS A 45 0.93 3.83 1.93
C HIS A 45 1.83 2.86 2.69
N HIS A 46 1.42 2.52 3.91
CA HIS A 46 1.97 1.40 4.67
C HIS A 46 0.88 0.36 4.87
N ILE A 47 1.26 -0.90 4.72
CA ILE A 47 0.39 -2.05 4.94
C ILE A 47 1.20 -3.03 5.79
N LEU A 48 0.65 -3.37 6.95
CA LEU A 48 1.09 -4.50 7.75
C LEU A 48 0.21 -5.69 7.36
N LEU A 49 0.85 -6.74 6.87
CA LEU A 49 0.18 -7.93 6.40
C LEU A 49 0.98 -9.17 6.76
N LYS A 50 0.30 -10.31 6.73
CA LYS A 50 0.88 -11.64 6.84
C LYS A 50 0.54 -12.42 5.56
N THR A 51 1.50 -13.18 5.05
CA THR A 51 1.30 -14.05 3.89
C THR A 51 1.22 -15.50 4.34
N ILE A 52 0.20 -16.23 3.89
CA ILE A 52 0.09 -17.68 4.15
C ILE A 52 1.05 -18.45 3.24
N ASP A 53 1.17 -18.01 1.98
CA ASP A 53 2.06 -18.56 0.96
C ASP A 53 3.21 -17.59 0.61
N PRO A 54 4.34 -18.06 0.02
CA PRO A 54 5.45 -17.21 -0.40
C PRO A 54 5.12 -16.41 -1.70
N ASN A 55 4.03 -15.65 -1.67
CA ASN A 55 3.46 -14.97 -2.84
C ASN A 55 3.41 -13.43 -2.70
N LEU A 56 4.06 -12.87 -1.66
CA LEU A 56 4.07 -11.44 -1.38
C LEU A 56 4.40 -10.58 -2.61
N SER A 57 5.49 -10.92 -3.31
CA SER A 57 5.92 -10.17 -4.49
C SER A 57 4.88 -10.16 -5.60
N LYS A 58 4.17 -11.28 -5.80
CA LYS A 58 3.08 -11.38 -6.80
C LYS A 58 1.88 -10.53 -6.38
N ALA A 59 1.49 -10.60 -5.11
CA ALA A 59 0.37 -9.83 -4.57
C ALA A 59 0.63 -8.33 -4.69
N ILE A 60 1.81 -7.87 -4.26
CA ILE A 60 2.20 -6.45 -4.29
C ILE A 60 2.35 -5.95 -5.73
N GLN A 61 2.90 -6.76 -6.66
CA GLN A 61 2.95 -6.42 -8.08
C GLN A 61 1.54 -6.27 -8.66
N TRP A 62 0.62 -7.17 -8.33
CA TRP A 62 -0.76 -7.11 -8.79
C TRP A 62 -1.47 -5.85 -8.27
N ILE A 63 -1.39 -5.57 -6.96
CA ILE A 63 -1.95 -4.36 -6.34
C ILE A 63 -1.43 -3.10 -7.06
N GLY A 64 -0.11 -2.99 -7.21
CA GLY A 64 0.52 -1.82 -7.82
C GLY A 64 0.09 -1.61 -9.28
N THR A 65 0.01 -2.69 -10.06
CA THR A 65 -0.36 -2.65 -11.48
C THR A 65 -1.84 -2.31 -11.64
N THR A 66 -2.72 -2.98 -10.90
CA THR A 66 -4.17 -2.74 -10.94
C THR A 66 -4.49 -1.31 -10.55
N TYR A 67 -3.91 -0.81 -9.45
CA TYR A 67 -4.16 0.56 -9.01
C TYR A 67 -3.61 1.60 -9.99
N THR A 68 -2.40 1.40 -10.51
CA THR A 68 -1.81 2.29 -11.53
C THR A 68 -2.71 2.40 -12.76
N ARG A 69 -3.27 1.27 -13.22
CA ARG A 69 -4.21 1.25 -14.36
C ARG A 69 -5.48 2.03 -14.05
N CYS A 70 -6.12 1.78 -12.90
CA CYS A 70 -7.32 2.51 -12.48
C CYS A 70 -7.07 4.01 -12.36
N PHE A 71 -5.94 4.39 -11.76
CA PHE A 71 -5.51 5.78 -11.61
C PHE A 71 -5.33 6.45 -12.96
N ASN A 72 -4.55 5.85 -13.86
CA ASN A 72 -4.24 6.40 -15.18
C ASN A 72 -5.52 6.58 -16.02
N LEU A 73 -6.39 5.57 -16.06
CA LEU A 73 -7.67 5.63 -16.77
C LEU A 73 -8.57 6.77 -16.25
N ARG A 74 -8.63 6.95 -14.92
CA ARG A 74 -9.47 7.96 -14.30
C ARG A 74 -8.99 9.39 -14.57
N HIS A 75 -7.68 9.59 -14.72
CA HIS A 75 -7.08 10.91 -14.86
C HIS A 75 -6.61 11.23 -16.28
N GLY A 76 -6.78 10.29 -17.24
CA GLY A 76 -6.26 10.44 -18.60
C GLY A 76 -4.73 10.49 -18.66
N GLU A 77 -4.06 9.93 -17.65
CA GLU A 77 -2.60 9.90 -17.55
C GLU A 77 -2.05 8.57 -18.09
N SER A 78 -0.74 8.51 -18.36
CA SER A 78 -0.05 7.28 -18.72
C SER A 78 1.34 7.21 -18.09
N GLY A 79 1.88 6.00 -17.96
CA GLY A 79 3.18 5.76 -17.34
C GLY A 79 3.12 5.27 -15.88
N HIS A 80 4.25 5.41 -15.19
CA HIS A 80 4.48 4.83 -13.87
C HIS A 80 3.94 5.74 -12.76
N LEU A 81 2.99 5.22 -11.97
CA LEU A 81 2.46 5.91 -10.79
C LEU A 81 3.38 5.81 -9.57
N PHE A 82 3.95 4.63 -9.36
CA PHE A 82 4.86 4.36 -8.24
C PHE A 82 6.33 4.43 -8.70
N GLN A 83 7.22 4.85 -7.80
CA GLN A 83 8.66 4.81 -8.04
C GLN A 83 9.27 3.48 -7.59
N GLY A 84 10.02 2.85 -8.49
CA GLY A 84 10.87 1.71 -8.17
C GLY A 84 10.14 0.49 -7.60
N ARG A 85 10.86 -0.30 -6.80
CA ARG A 85 10.34 -1.51 -6.15
C ARG A 85 9.68 -1.16 -4.82
N PHE A 86 8.74 -1.99 -4.38
CA PHE A 86 8.22 -1.89 -3.03
C PHE A 86 9.32 -2.18 -2.00
N LYS A 87 9.23 -1.53 -0.85
CA LYS A 87 10.03 -1.87 0.34
C LYS A 87 9.21 -2.75 1.27
N SER A 88 9.82 -3.80 1.81
CA SER A 88 9.24 -4.69 2.84
C SER A 88 10.26 -4.97 3.93
N ILE A 89 9.80 -5.10 5.17
CA ILE A 89 10.59 -5.48 6.34
C ILE A 89 9.86 -6.68 6.96
N ILE A 90 10.60 -7.75 7.29
CA ILE A 90 10.04 -8.92 7.96
C ILE A 90 9.87 -8.60 9.45
N VAL A 91 8.74 -8.99 10.03
CA VAL A 91 8.41 -8.79 11.44
C VAL A 91 8.30 -10.17 12.09
N GLU A 92 9.22 -10.50 12.99
CA GLU A 92 9.29 -11.81 13.65
C GLU A 92 8.87 -11.77 15.14
N ASN A 93 8.77 -10.57 15.73
CA ASN A 93 8.52 -10.40 17.16
C ASN A 93 7.15 -9.75 17.41
N ASP A 94 6.28 -10.41 18.19
CA ASP A 94 4.94 -9.94 18.54
C ASP A 94 4.93 -8.59 19.30
N ALA A 95 5.93 -8.34 20.15
CA ALA A 95 6.06 -7.05 20.83
C ALA A 95 6.37 -5.93 19.83
N TYR A 96 7.17 -6.22 18.81
CA TYR A 96 7.46 -5.29 17.72
C TYR A 96 6.26 -5.10 16.79
N LEU A 97 5.43 -6.13 16.61
CA LEU A 97 4.21 -6.05 15.80
C LEU A 97 3.22 -5.00 16.33
N SER A 98 3.00 -4.98 17.64
CA SER A 98 2.09 -4.01 18.28
C SER A 98 2.60 -2.57 18.13
N GLN A 99 3.91 -2.37 18.33
CA GLN A 99 4.54 -1.06 18.14
C GLN A 99 4.48 -0.60 16.68
N LEU A 100 4.67 -1.53 15.72
CA LEU A 100 4.59 -1.23 14.30
C LEU A 100 3.15 -0.88 13.87
N SER A 101 2.14 -1.59 14.40
CA SER A 101 0.74 -1.23 14.18
C SER A 101 0.45 0.19 14.69
N TYR A 102 0.89 0.51 15.91
CA TYR A 102 0.78 1.87 16.46
C TYR A 102 1.46 2.91 15.55
N TYR A 103 2.69 2.64 15.12
CA TYR A 103 3.42 3.52 14.20
C TYR A 103 2.65 3.76 12.89
N ILE A 104 2.12 2.70 12.27
CA ILE A 104 1.35 2.81 11.02
C ILE A 104 0.13 3.72 11.21
N HIS A 105 -0.62 3.54 12.29
CA HIS A 105 -1.79 4.35 12.57
C HIS A 105 -1.46 5.79 12.97
N CYS A 106 -0.30 6.02 13.63
CA CYS A 106 0.16 7.35 14.02
C CYS A 106 0.89 8.10 12.89
N ASN A 107 1.24 7.46 11.78
CA ASN A 107 1.95 8.10 10.68
C ASN A 107 1.28 9.39 10.17
N PRO A 108 -0.07 9.48 10.03
CA PRO A 108 -0.73 10.74 9.65
C PRO A 108 -0.53 11.88 10.64
N LEU A 109 -0.31 11.56 11.93
CA LEU A 109 -0.12 12.55 12.99
C LEU A 109 1.33 13.05 13.05
N LEU A 110 2.29 12.18 12.73
CA LEU A 110 3.72 12.50 12.85
C LEU A 110 4.28 13.21 11.61
N GLN A 111 3.55 13.22 10.48
CA GLN A 111 3.96 13.81 9.19
C GLN A 111 5.40 13.43 8.78
N VAL A 112 5.87 12.24 9.15
CA VAL A 112 7.25 11.84 8.91
C VAL A 112 7.42 11.65 7.41
N GLN A 113 8.15 12.59 6.79
CA GLN A 113 8.59 12.45 5.42
C GLN A 113 9.75 11.44 5.39
N GLU A 114 9.43 10.18 5.15
CA GLU A 114 10.43 9.13 4.89
C GLU A 114 11.03 9.20 3.48
#